data_AF-A0A2V8CUI2-F1
#
_entry.id   AF-A0A2V8CUI2-F1
#
_cell.length_a   1.000
_cell.length_b   1.000
_cell.length_c   1.000
_cell.angle_alpha   90.00
_cell.angle_beta   90.00
_cell.angle_gamma   90.00
#
_symmetry.space_group_name_H-M   'P 1'
#
loop_
_entity.id
_entity.type
_entity.pdbx_description
1 polymer ?
#
loop_
_entity_poly.entity_id
_entity_poly.type
_entity_poly.pdbx_seq_one_letter_code
_entity_poly.pdbx_strand_id
1 'polypeptide(L)'
;MGPFGAPGLIRAVEACFPRALRQRCLVHRMRNLRSKAPESQWPEIALRARGCYEAASPALAAVLRDDFVAAYERDLPAVVQCFRDDFERASPTSASRCAIGAWSAPPTCSSGSSWRSDVARRSSRTPSGSGRC
;
A
#
# COMPACT_ATOMS: atom_id res chain seq x y z
N MET A 1 18.24 0.19 -7.14
CA MET A 1 16.95 0.44 -6.46
C MET A 1 16.50 -0.86 -5.80
N GLY A 2 16.47 -0.91 -4.46
CA GLY A 2 16.09 -2.12 -3.73
C GLY A 2 14.56 -2.32 -3.73
N PRO A 3 14.07 -3.57 -3.62
CA PRO A 3 12.65 -3.83 -3.56
C PRO A 3 12.06 -3.17 -2.31
N PHE A 4 11.03 -2.34 -2.50
CA PHE A 4 10.24 -1.83 -1.39
C PHE A 4 9.76 -3.01 -0.53
N GLY A 5 9.73 -2.87 0.79
CA GLY A 5 9.27 -3.91 1.71
C GLY A 5 10.43 -4.63 2.41
N ALA A 6 10.70 -4.23 3.65
CA ALA A 6 11.75 -4.71 4.56
C ALA A 6 12.27 -6.13 4.22
N PRO A 7 13.36 -6.26 3.46
CA PRO A 7 13.77 -7.55 2.89
C PRO A 7 14.16 -8.58 3.95
N GLY A 8 14.72 -8.13 5.08
CA GLY A 8 15.00 -9.00 6.22
C GLY A 8 13.72 -9.59 6.84
N LEU A 9 12.66 -8.80 6.96
CA LEU A 9 11.37 -9.27 7.47
C LEU A 9 10.70 -10.22 6.47
N ILE A 10 10.76 -9.90 5.18
CA ILE A 10 10.24 -10.79 4.12
C ILE A 10 10.89 -12.17 4.21
N ARG A 11 12.22 -12.21 4.28
CA ARG A 11 12.98 -13.47 4.43
C ARG A 11 12.61 -14.23 5.69
N ALA A 12 12.49 -13.55 6.83
CA ALA A 12 12.10 -14.19 8.07
C ALA A 12 10.70 -14.79 8.01
N VAL A 13 9.72 -14.08 7.42
CA VAL A 13 8.35 -14.58 7.27
C VAL A 13 8.29 -15.76 6.30
N GLU A 14 8.99 -15.68 5.16
CA GLU A 14 9.03 -16.78 4.17
C GLU A 14 9.70 -18.03 4.75
N ALA A 15 10.70 -17.88 5.62
CA ALA A 15 11.34 -19.00 6.31
C ALA A 15 10.46 -19.61 7.41
N CYS A 16 9.85 -18.79 8.27
CA CYS A 16 9.07 -19.27 9.41
C CYS A 16 7.66 -19.71 9.04
N PHE A 17 7.08 -19.14 7.96
CA PHE A 17 5.69 -19.37 7.55
C PHE A 17 5.59 -19.62 6.03
N PRO A 18 6.17 -20.71 5.51
CA PRO A 18 6.27 -20.94 4.06
C PRO A 18 4.91 -21.14 3.36
N ARG A 19 3.86 -21.50 4.11
CA ARG A 19 2.49 -21.63 3.60
C ARG A 19 1.67 -20.34 3.69
N ALA A 20 2.18 -19.31 4.36
CA ALA A 20 1.48 -18.05 4.50
C ALA A 20 1.59 -17.24 3.20
N LEU A 21 0.46 -16.74 2.72
CA LEU A 21 0.44 -15.88 1.56
C LEU A 21 0.87 -14.47 1.96
N ARG A 22 1.96 -14.01 1.34
CA ARG A 22 2.53 -12.69 1.61
C ARG A 22 1.87 -11.64 0.71
N GLN A 23 0.97 -10.87 1.29
CA GLN A 23 0.38 -9.69 0.64
C GLN A 23 1.00 -8.39 1.16
N ARG A 24 1.15 -7.39 0.29
CA ARG A 24 1.41 -6.00 0.75
C ARG A 24 0.08 -5.37 1.17
N CYS A 25 0.04 -4.78 2.36
CA CYS A 25 -1.13 -4.03 2.85
C CYS A 25 -1.50 -2.88 1.89
N LEU A 26 -2.79 -2.72 1.61
CA LEU A 26 -3.33 -1.66 0.74
C LEU A 26 -2.85 -0.27 1.15
N VAL A 27 -2.79 0.04 2.45
CA VAL A 27 -2.31 1.34 2.95
C VAL A 27 -0.88 1.63 2.48
N HIS A 28 0.00 0.62 2.50
CA HIS A 28 1.38 0.81 2.04
C HIS A 28 1.45 0.94 0.51
N ARG A 29 0.60 0.24 -0.25
CA ARG A 29 0.49 0.44 -1.71
C ARG A 29 0.06 1.86 -2.04
N MET A 30 -0.98 2.35 -1.38
CA MET A 30 -1.49 3.71 -1.61
C MET A 30 -0.47 4.79 -1.23
N ARG A 31 0.28 4.60 -0.13
CA ARG A 31 1.36 5.53 0.26
C ARG A 31 2.53 5.50 -0.71
N ASN A 32 2.93 4.33 -1.19
CA ASN A 32 3.96 4.18 -2.21
C ASN A 32 3.55 4.94 -3.48
N LEU A 33 2.32 4.70 -3.94
CA LEU A 33 1.81 5.34 -5.16
C LEU A 33 1.70 6.86 -5.00
N ARG A 34 1.19 7.35 -3.86
CA ARG A 34 1.12 8.80 -3.57
C ARG A 34 2.49 9.46 -3.61
N SER A 35 3.55 8.77 -3.20
CA SER A 35 4.92 9.32 -3.24
C SER A 35 5.43 9.62 -4.66
N LYS A 36 4.76 9.09 -5.69
CA LYS A 36 5.11 9.27 -7.11
C LYS A 36 4.12 10.14 -7.87
N ALA A 37 2.91 10.31 -7.34
CA ALA A 37 1.83 11.02 -8.01
C ALA A 37 1.89 12.53 -7.74
N PRO A 38 1.56 13.39 -8.73
CA PRO A 38 1.32 14.80 -8.49
C PRO A 38 0.13 14.99 -7.54
N GLU A 39 0.23 15.90 -6.57
CA GLU A 39 -0.82 16.13 -5.57
C GLU A 39 -2.15 16.57 -6.21
N SER A 40 -2.09 17.33 -7.31
CA SER A 40 -3.28 17.79 -8.06
C SER A 40 -4.08 16.65 -8.71
N GLN A 41 -3.42 15.55 -9.09
CA GLN A 41 -4.04 14.41 -9.75
C GLN A 41 -4.30 13.24 -8.78
N TRP A 42 -3.82 13.35 -7.53
CA TRP A 42 -3.90 12.29 -6.54
C TRP A 42 -5.33 11.76 -6.30
N PRO A 43 -6.38 12.59 -6.18
CA PRO A 43 -7.73 12.08 -5.95
C PRO A 43 -8.21 11.09 -7.02
N GLU A 44 -7.93 11.36 -8.29
CA GLU A 44 -8.32 10.50 -9.42
C GLU A 44 -7.45 9.24 -9.48
N ILE A 45 -6.12 9.40 -9.35
CA ILE A 45 -5.17 8.28 -9.34
C ILE A 45 -5.50 7.32 -8.20
N ALA A 46 -5.79 7.85 -7.01
CA ALA A 46 -6.13 7.05 -5.83
C ALA A 46 -7.42 6.25 -6.04
N LEU A 47 -8.45 6.87 -6.63
CA LEU A 47 -9.71 6.20 -6.92
C LEU A 47 -9.51 5.03 -7.89
N ARG A 48 -8.83 5.27 -9.02
CA ARG A 48 -8.57 4.22 -10.03
C ARG A 48 -7.69 3.10 -9.48
N ALA A 49 -6.60 3.44 -8.78
CA ALA A 49 -5.72 2.44 -8.18
C ALA A 49 -6.44 1.59 -7.12
N ARG A 50 -7.30 2.20 -6.30
CA ARG A 50 -8.11 1.48 -5.32
C ARG A 50 -9.08 0.52 -5.99
N GLY A 51 -9.74 0.96 -7.07
CA GLY A 51 -10.60 0.10 -7.90
C GLY A 51 -9.86 -1.14 -8.42
N CYS A 52 -8.60 -0.98 -8.84
CA CYS A 52 -7.76 -2.10 -9.27
C CYS A 52 -7.47 -3.09 -8.12
N TYR A 53 -7.09 -2.57 -6.95
CA TYR A 53 -6.70 -3.41 -5.80
C TYR A 53 -7.87 -4.11 -5.10
N GLU A 54 -9.06 -3.52 -5.15
CA GLU A 54 -10.27 -4.01 -4.48
C GLU A 54 -11.27 -4.64 -5.46
N ALA A 55 -10.84 -4.90 -6.71
CA ALA A 55 -11.70 -5.47 -7.75
C ALA A 55 -12.30 -6.82 -7.33
N ALA A 56 -13.57 -7.04 -7.68
CA ALA A 56 -14.34 -8.24 -7.34
C ALA A 56 -13.81 -9.53 -7.98
N SER A 57 -13.01 -9.43 -9.04
CA SER A 57 -12.45 -10.59 -9.73
C SER A 57 -11.08 -10.27 -10.35
N PRO A 58 -10.25 -11.29 -10.61
CA PRO A 58 -8.96 -11.09 -11.28
C PRO A 58 -9.12 -10.53 -12.70
N ALA A 59 -10.16 -10.95 -13.42
CA ALA A 59 -10.45 -10.45 -14.76
C ALA A 59 -10.78 -8.95 -14.74
N LEU A 60 -11.60 -8.51 -13.79
CA LEU A 60 -11.91 -7.09 -13.61
C LEU A 60 -10.65 -6.31 -13.18
N ALA A 61 -9.85 -6.87 -12.27
CA ALA A 61 -8.59 -6.25 -11.85
C ALA A 61 -7.64 -6.03 -13.04
N ALA A 62 -7.56 -6.99 -13.97
CA ALA A 62 -6.74 -6.88 -15.18
C ALA A 62 -7.26 -5.78 -16.12
N VAL A 63 -8.57 -5.72 -16.37
CA VAL A 63 -9.18 -4.67 -17.19
C VAL A 63 -8.92 -3.28 -16.59
N LEU A 64 -9.15 -3.11 -15.29
CA LEU A 64 -8.91 -1.83 -14.60
C LEU A 64 -7.43 -1.45 -14.56
N ARG A 65 -6.53 -2.44 -14.44
CA ARG A 65 -5.08 -2.21 -14.53
C ARG A 65 -4.71 -1.69 -15.92
N ASP A 66 -5.23 -2.30 -16.98
CA ASP A 66 -4.89 -1.93 -18.35
C ASP A 66 -5.41 -0.51 -18.67
N ASP A 67 -6.61 -0.17 -18.18
CA ASP A 67 -7.14 1.20 -18.23
C ASP A 67 -6.26 2.20 -17.46
N PHE A 68 -5.85 1.87 -16.24
CA PHE A 68 -4.95 2.70 -15.43
C PHE A 68 -3.62 2.95 -16.14
N VAL A 69 -3.03 1.90 -16.72
CA VAL A 69 -1.79 1.98 -17.49
C VAL A 69 -1.98 2.91 -18.70
N ALA A 70 -3.02 2.68 -19.50
CA ALA A 70 -3.28 3.48 -20.69
C ALA A 70 -3.49 4.96 -20.35
N ALA A 71 -4.14 5.26 -19.23
CA ALA A 71 -4.41 6.63 -18.79
C ALA A 71 -3.16 7.40 -18.36
N TYR A 72 -2.17 6.74 -17.76
CA TYR A 72 -1.07 7.41 -17.06
C TYR A 72 0.33 7.09 -17.57
N GLU A 73 0.54 6.07 -18.41
CA GLU A 73 1.89 5.61 -18.77
C GLU A 73 2.69 6.67 -19.53
N ARG A 74 2.03 7.45 -20.40
CA ARG A 74 2.67 8.51 -21.18
C ARG A 74 3.14 9.67 -20.30
N ASP A 75 2.26 10.14 -19.42
CA ASP A 75 2.47 11.40 -18.69
C ASP A 75 3.09 11.18 -17.31
N LEU A 76 2.86 10.01 -16.69
CA LEU A 76 3.29 9.66 -15.34
C LEU A 76 3.94 8.25 -15.28
N PRO A 77 5.03 7.99 -16.04
CA PRO A 77 5.63 6.66 -16.12
C PRO A 77 6.10 6.13 -14.75
N ALA A 78 6.60 6.99 -13.86
CA ALA A 78 7.01 6.59 -12.52
C ALA A 78 5.84 6.11 -11.63
N VAL A 79 4.64 6.68 -11.81
CA VAL A 79 3.42 6.24 -11.12
C VAL A 79 3.01 4.87 -11.63
N VAL A 80 3.03 4.68 -12.96
CA VAL A 80 2.67 3.39 -13.58
C VAL A 80 3.65 2.28 -13.21
N GLN A 81 4.96 2.56 -13.19
CA GLN A 81 5.95 1.57 -12.74
C GLN A 81 5.76 1.19 -11.27
N CYS A 82 5.55 2.18 -10.39
CA CYS A 82 5.24 1.91 -8.99
C CYS A 82 3.96 1.08 -8.81
N PHE A 83 2.93 1.37 -9.61
CA PHE A 83 1.68 0.63 -9.61
C PHE A 83 1.85 -0.82 -10.09
N ARG A 84 2.57 -1.04 -11.21
CA ARG A 84 2.87 -2.39 -11.73
C ARG A 84 3.64 -3.24 -10.72
N ASP A 85 4.68 -2.67 -10.09
CA ASP A 85 5.47 -3.34 -9.06
C ASP A 85 4.61 -3.81 -7.87
N ASP A 86 3.63 -2.99 -7.46
CA ASP A 86 2.72 -3.31 -6.37
C ASP A 86 1.61 -4.29 -6.80
N PHE A 87 1.18 -4.23 -8.07
CA PHE A 87 0.14 -5.11 -8.64
C PHE A 87 0.65 -6.54 -8.85
N GLU A 88 1.86 -6.71 -9.37
CA GLU A 88 2.45 -8.03 -9.62
C GLU A 88 2.77 -8.76 -8.30
N ARG A 89 3.19 -8.02 -7.28
CA ARG A 89 3.37 -8.56 -5.91
C ARG A 89 2.06 -8.92 -5.20
N ALA A 90 0.91 -8.68 -5.83
CA ALA A 90 -0.42 -9.03 -5.33
C ALA A 90 -1.06 -10.22 -6.07
N SER A 91 -0.43 -10.75 -7.13
CA SER A 91 -0.94 -11.85 -7.95
C SER A 91 -0.41 -13.21 -7.43
N PRO A 92 -1.29 -14.16 -7.06
CA PRO A 92 -1.94 -15.00 -8.08
C PRO A 92 -3.48 -15.14 -7.99
N THR A 93 -4.14 -14.59 -6.96
CA THR A 93 -5.59 -14.71 -6.79
C THR A 93 -6.07 -13.47 -6.06
N SER A 94 -6.85 -12.59 -6.69
CA SER A 94 -7.41 -11.37 -6.07
C SER A 94 -8.25 -11.63 -4.82
N ALA A 95 -8.54 -12.88 -4.53
CA ALA A 95 -8.88 -13.35 -3.20
C ALA A 95 -8.24 -14.72 -3.02
N SER A 96 -7.26 -14.83 -2.12
CA SER A 96 -7.46 -15.90 -1.17
C SER A 96 -8.81 -15.60 -0.55
N ARG A 97 -9.80 -16.38 -0.98
CA ARG A 97 -10.92 -16.80 -0.18
C ARG A 97 -10.38 -16.92 1.24
N CYS A 98 -10.53 -15.85 2.02
CA CYS A 98 -10.56 -16.00 3.45
C CYS A 98 -11.77 -16.92 3.60
N ALA A 99 -11.54 -18.18 3.95
CA ALA A 99 -12.59 -19.14 4.25
C ALA A 99 -13.31 -18.78 5.57
N ILE A 100 -13.52 -17.49 5.78
CA ILE A 100 -14.36 -16.85 6.77
C ILE A 100 -15.21 -15.86 5.98
N GLY A 101 -16.50 -16.13 5.83
CA GLY A 101 -17.42 -15.35 4.99
C GLY A 101 -17.65 -13.94 5.53
N ALA A 102 -16.68 -13.04 5.38
CA ALA A 102 -16.82 -11.64 5.70
C ALA A 102 -15.94 -10.81 4.76
N TRP A 103 -16.52 -10.39 3.63
CA TRP A 103 -16.06 -9.18 2.95
C TRP A 103 -16.39 -7.99 3.85
N SER A 104 -15.55 -7.74 4.85
CA SER A 104 -15.47 -6.41 5.45
C SER A 104 -14.39 -5.66 4.69
N ALA A 105 -14.70 -4.46 4.20
CA ALA A 105 -13.73 -3.56 3.59
C ALA A 105 -12.42 -3.57 4.39
N PRO A 106 -11.23 -3.59 3.74
CA PRO A 106 -9.97 -3.56 4.48
C PRO A 106 -10.04 -2.39 5.45
N PRO A 107 -9.75 -2.60 6.76
CA PRO A 107 -9.86 -1.52 7.72
C PRO A 107 -9.03 -0.37 7.20
N THR A 108 -9.67 0.79 7.02
CA THR A 108 -8.92 2.03 6.84
C THR A 108 -7.99 2.10 8.05
N CYS A 109 -6.68 1.96 7.85
CA CYS A 109 -5.75 2.02 8.98
C CYS A 109 -5.61 3.50 9.40
N SER A 110 -6.64 3.97 10.10
CA SER A 110 -6.59 5.18 10.91
C SER A 110 -5.61 4.97 12.07
N SER A 111 -5.60 3.78 12.69
CA SER A 111 -4.74 3.46 13.84
C SER A 111 -3.24 3.55 13.55
N GLY A 112 -2.76 3.02 12.41
CA GLY A 112 -1.33 3.03 12.07
C GLY A 112 -0.82 4.40 11.58
N SER A 113 -1.71 5.25 11.08
CA SER A 113 -1.41 6.64 10.70
C SER A 113 -1.37 7.54 11.93
N SER A 114 -2.37 7.40 12.82
CA SER A 114 -2.43 8.10 14.11
C SER A 114 -1.19 7.83 14.93
N TRP A 115 -0.82 6.55 15.10
CA TRP A 115 0.32 6.18 15.94
C TRP A 115 1.64 6.81 15.49
N ARG A 116 1.92 6.88 14.18
CA ARG A 116 3.13 7.54 13.67
C ARG A 116 3.10 9.04 13.91
N SER A 117 1.95 9.68 13.69
CA SER A 117 1.75 11.09 13.99
C SER A 117 1.91 11.38 15.48
N ASP A 118 1.42 10.49 16.35
CA ASP A 118 1.53 10.59 17.80
C ASP A 118 2.97 10.40 18.29
N VAL A 119 3.69 9.43 17.74
CA VAL A 119 5.13 9.25 18.01
C VAL A 119 5.92 10.47 17.52
N ALA A 120 5.70 10.94 16.29
CA ALA A 120 6.37 12.12 15.76
C ALA A 120 6.10 13.38 16.61
N ARG A 121 4.84 13.59 17.04
CA ARG A 121 4.45 14.69 17.92
C ARG A 121 5.05 14.58 19.33
N ARG A 122 5.24 13.35 19.83
CA ARG A 122 5.89 13.10 21.12
C ARG A 122 7.40 13.34 21.05
N SER A 123 8.04 12.96 19.95
CA SER A 123 9.48 13.19 19.71
C SER A 123 9.82 14.68 19.51
N SER A 124 8.90 15.48 18.99
CA SER A 124 9.09 16.94 18.85
C SER A 124 8.84 17.74 20.13
N ARG A 125 8.34 17.10 21.20
CA ARG A 125 8.28 17.68 22.55
C ARG A 125 9.54 17.30 23.32
N THR A 126 10.64 18.02 23.09
CA THR A 126 11.74 18.05 24.06
C THR A 126 11.22 18.66 25.37
N PRO A 127 11.45 18.05 26.54
CA PRO A 127 11.14 18.72 27.79
C PRO A 127 12.09 19.92 27.92
N SER A 128 11.54 21.15 27.93
CA SER A 128 12.31 22.29 28.41
C SER A 128 12.67 21.99 29.86
N GLY A 129 13.96 21.73 30.11
CA GLY A 129 14.46 21.33 31.42
C GLY A 129 13.99 22.29 32.50
N SER A 130 13.23 21.78 33.47
CA SER A 130 13.06 22.43 34.75
C SER A 130 14.43 22.45 35.44
N GLY A 131 14.93 23.66 35.66
CA GLY A 131 16.16 23.91 36.38
C GLY A 131 16.15 23.29 37.78
N ARG A 132 17.35 22.89 38.19
CA ARG A 132 17.72 22.37 39.50
C ARG A 132 17.25 23.27 40.65
N CYS A 133 16.91 22.64 41.77
CA CYS A 133 17.42 22.99 43.09
C CYS A 133 17.83 21.68 43.76
#